data_AF-V5FUF3-F1
#
_entry.id   AF-V5FUF3-F1
#
_cell.length_a   1.000
_cell.length_b   1.000
_cell.length_c   1.000
_cell.angle_alpha   90.00
_cell.angle_beta   90.00
_cell.angle_gamma   90.00
#
_symmetry.space_group_name_H-M   'P 1'
#
loop_
_entity.id
_entity.type
_entity.pdbx_description
1 polymer ?
#
loop_
_entity_poly.entity_id
_entity_poly.type
_entity_poly.pdbx_seq_one_letter_code
_entity_poly.pdbx_strand_id
1 'polypeptide(L)'
;ENLQKAQYNIDRTLQLLDNVISYYEVSSEVENVIERGPGEGGIDLYAYLDALNRLASAQKYFERNIPQSVELINVSQFFHKGSDKLNAEFKTILGRYNTPILPVVLLDLINFDDSTNTKDVKVIPK
;
A
#
# COMPACT_ATOMS: atom_id res chain seq x y z
N GLU A 1 -36.58 16.45 26.89
CA GLU A 1 -35.28 16.97 26.39
C GLU A 1 -34.06 16.30 27.06
N ASN A 2 -34.01 16.18 28.39
CA ASN A 2 -32.85 15.60 29.09
C ASN A 2 -32.59 14.11 28.77
N LEU A 3 -33.64 13.30 28.54
CA LEU A 3 -33.48 11.87 28.27
C LEU A 3 -32.86 11.59 26.89
N GLN A 4 -33.24 12.36 25.86
CA GLN A 4 -32.64 12.24 24.51
C GLN A 4 -31.17 12.69 24.51
N LYS A 5 -30.85 13.78 25.22
CA LYS A 5 -29.46 14.22 25.41
C LYS A 5 -28.63 13.17 26.16
N ALA A 6 -29.20 12.55 27.20
CA ALA A 6 -28.52 11.47 27.93
C ALA A 6 -28.25 10.25 27.03
N GLN A 7 -29.24 9.80 26.25
CA GLN A 7 -29.07 8.70 25.28
C GLN A 7 -27.97 9.02 24.26
N TYR A 8 -28.03 10.20 23.64
CA TYR A 8 -27.01 10.62 22.67
C TYR A 8 -25.60 10.64 23.27
N ASN A 9 -25.44 11.12 24.51
CA ASN A 9 -24.15 11.13 25.18
C ASN A 9 -23.63 9.72 25.44
N ILE A 10 -24.50 8.80 25.86
CA ILE A 10 -24.14 7.40 26.08
C ILE A 10 -23.68 6.76 24.77
N ASP A 11 -24.47 6.87 23.71
CA ASP A 11 -24.13 6.30 22.39
C ASP A 11 -22.81 6.85 21.86
N ARG A 12 -22.59 8.16 22.02
CA ARG A 12 -21.34 8.80 21.60
C ARG A 12 -20.15 8.33 22.41
N THR A 13 -20.29 8.17 23.73
CA THR A 13 -19.22 7.65 24.58
C THR A 13 -18.91 6.20 24.25
N LEU A 14 -19.91 5.36 23.99
CA LEU A 14 -19.71 3.98 23.55
C LEU A 14 -18.93 3.93 22.22
N GLN A 15 -19.31 4.71 21.23
CA GLN A 15 -18.59 4.78 19.94
C GLN A 15 -17.13 5.24 20.11
N LEU A 16 -16.88 6.18 21.01
CA LEU A 16 -15.51 6.63 21.30
C LEU A 16 -14.69 5.52 21.98
N LEU A 17 -15.30 4.75 22.88
CA LEU A 17 -14.64 3.62 23.52
C LEU A 17 -14.33 2.51 22.52
N ASP A 18 -15.28 2.15 21.65
CA ASP A 18 -15.09 1.15 20.60
C ASP A 18 -13.93 1.55 19.67
N ASN A 19 -13.83 2.83 19.31
CA ASN A 19 -12.74 3.34 18.50
C ASN A 19 -11.39 3.18 19.22
N VAL A 20 -11.32 3.54 20.50
CA VAL A 20 -10.09 3.38 21.31
C VAL A 20 -9.69 1.91 21.41
N ILE A 21 -10.64 1.01 21.71
CA ILE A 21 -10.41 -0.43 21.81
C ILE A 21 -9.82 -0.96 20.50
N SER A 22 -10.37 -0.54 19.36
CA SER A 22 -9.91 -1.01 18.06
C SER A 22 -8.42 -0.80 17.82
N TYR A 23 -7.82 0.30 18.32
CA TYR A 23 -6.39 0.57 18.17
C TYR A 23 -5.50 -0.40 18.97
N TYR A 24 -5.99 -0.93 20.09
CA TYR A 24 -5.24 -1.92 20.89
C TYR A 24 -5.25 -3.30 20.24
N GLU A 25 -6.29 -3.62 19.46
CA GLU A 25 -6.46 -4.92 18.80
C GLU A 25 -5.71 -5.02 17.46
N VAL A 26 -5.45 -3.87 16.80
CA VAL A 26 -4.82 -3.81 15.45
C VAL A 26 -3.60 -4.73 15.33
N SER A 27 -2.66 -4.69 16.28
CA SER A 27 -1.42 -5.47 16.20
C SER A 27 -1.69 -6.98 16.10
N SER A 28 -2.66 -7.50 16.85
CA SER A 28 -2.99 -8.93 16.85
C SER A 28 -3.74 -9.32 15.56
N GLU A 29 -4.63 -8.45 15.08
CA GLU A 29 -5.44 -8.74 13.90
C GLU A 29 -4.63 -8.73 12.60
N VAL A 30 -3.61 -7.87 12.53
CA VAL A 30 -2.78 -7.72 11.32
C VAL A 30 -1.52 -8.60 11.34
N GLU A 31 -1.17 -9.21 12.47
CA GLU A 31 0.07 -9.99 12.64
C GLU A 31 0.23 -11.04 11.53
N ASN A 32 -0.78 -11.88 11.30
CA ASN A 32 -0.73 -12.91 10.26
C ASN A 32 -0.55 -12.32 8.85
N VAL A 33 -1.20 -11.17 8.59
CA VAL A 33 -1.13 -10.48 7.30
C VAL A 33 0.29 -9.97 7.06
N ILE A 34 0.89 -9.31 8.06
CA ILE A 34 2.27 -8.81 7.99
C ILE A 34 3.28 -9.95 7.91
N GLU A 35 3.05 -11.07 8.61
CA GLU A 35 3.94 -12.24 8.53
C GLU A 35 3.94 -12.91 7.16
N ARG A 36 2.80 -12.97 6.48
CA ARG A 36 2.71 -13.57 5.15
C ARG A 36 3.30 -12.68 4.05
N GLY A 37 3.25 -11.37 4.22
CA GLY A 37 3.77 -10.40 3.23
C GLY A 37 2.85 -10.24 2.01
N PRO A 38 3.08 -9.19 1.20
CA PRO A 38 2.50 -9.10 -0.13
C PRO A 38 3.27 -10.04 -1.08
N GLY A 39 2.72 -10.44 -2.22
CA GLY A 39 3.45 -11.19 -3.24
C GLY A 39 2.95 -12.62 -3.51
N GLU A 40 3.75 -13.39 -4.24
CA GLU A 40 3.37 -14.71 -4.76
C GLU A 40 3.22 -15.73 -3.60
N GLY A 41 1.99 -16.19 -3.33
CA GLY A 41 1.66 -17.04 -2.17
C GLY A 41 1.37 -16.26 -0.86
N GLY A 42 1.50 -14.94 -0.89
CA GLY A 42 1.24 -14.02 0.23
C GLY A 42 -0.25 -13.66 0.37
N ILE A 43 -0.49 -12.49 0.95
CA ILE A 43 -1.82 -11.87 1.06
C ILE A 43 -2.07 -10.97 -0.17
N ASP A 44 -3.33 -10.84 -0.57
CA ASP A 44 -3.74 -9.87 -1.58
C ASP A 44 -3.20 -8.47 -1.24
N LEU A 45 -2.70 -7.74 -2.25
CA LEU A 45 -2.03 -6.47 -2.04
C LEU A 45 -2.95 -5.43 -1.40
N TYR A 46 -4.24 -5.39 -1.76
CA TYR A 46 -5.17 -4.44 -1.15
C TYR A 46 -5.39 -4.73 0.32
N ALA A 47 -5.60 -6.00 0.67
CA ALA A 47 -5.73 -6.41 2.08
C ALA A 47 -4.45 -6.13 2.89
N TYR A 48 -3.27 -6.32 2.28
CA TYR A 48 -2.00 -6.00 2.92
C TYR A 48 -1.81 -4.49 3.16
N LEU A 49 -2.16 -3.66 2.16
CA LEU A 49 -2.10 -2.20 2.30
C LEU A 49 -3.13 -1.68 3.30
N ASP A 50 -4.30 -2.30 3.39
CA ASP A 50 -5.30 -1.98 4.42
C ASP A 50 -4.74 -2.25 5.82
N ALA A 51 -4.12 -3.42 6.04
CA ALA A 51 -3.46 -3.74 7.30
C ALA A 51 -2.36 -2.72 7.68
N LEU A 52 -1.54 -2.28 6.71
CA LEU A 52 -0.55 -1.23 6.91
C LEU A 52 -1.17 0.13 7.26
N ASN A 53 -2.30 0.50 6.63
CA ASN A 53 -3.01 1.73 6.95
C ASN A 53 -3.61 1.71 8.36
N ARG A 54 -4.09 0.56 8.80
CA ARG A 54 -4.60 0.35 10.16
C ARG A 54 -3.47 0.50 11.19
N LEU A 55 -2.30 -0.09 10.94
CA LEU A 55 -1.10 0.11 11.75
C LEU A 55 -0.69 1.59 11.80
N ALA A 56 -0.63 2.28 10.66
CA ALA A 56 -0.29 3.71 10.62
C ALA A 56 -1.27 4.58 11.42
N SER A 57 -2.56 4.25 11.35
CA SER A 57 -3.61 4.94 12.11
C SER A 57 -3.47 4.73 13.61
N ALA A 58 -3.21 3.48 14.04
CA ALA A 58 -2.95 3.14 15.43
C ALA A 58 -1.67 3.81 15.95
N GLN A 59 -0.60 3.84 15.14
CA GLN A 59 0.65 4.52 15.49
C GLN A 59 0.40 6.00 15.78
N LYS A 60 -0.28 6.70 14.85
CA LYS A 60 -0.62 8.12 15.01
C LYS A 60 -1.50 8.37 16.23
N TYR A 61 -2.41 7.45 16.56
CA TYR A 61 -3.21 7.52 17.77
C TYR A 61 -2.34 7.43 19.03
N PHE A 62 -1.48 6.41 19.14
CA PHE A 62 -0.65 6.23 20.33
C PHE A 62 0.41 7.34 20.48
N GLU A 63 1.02 7.81 19.39
CA GLU A 63 1.96 8.94 19.42
C GLU A 63 1.34 10.20 20.02
N ARG A 64 0.05 10.47 19.72
CA ARG A 64 -0.65 11.66 20.18
C ARG A 64 -1.17 11.56 21.60
N ASN A 65 -1.63 10.38 22.01
CA ASN A 65 -2.36 10.20 23.26
C ASN A 65 -1.51 9.57 24.36
N ILE A 66 -0.64 8.60 24.02
CA ILE A 66 0.13 7.82 24.99
C ILE A 66 1.54 7.59 24.43
N PRO A 67 2.35 8.67 24.29
CA PRO A 67 3.72 8.55 23.81
C PRO A 67 4.51 7.64 24.76
N GLN A 68 5.38 6.80 24.21
CA GLN A 68 6.19 5.80 24.95
C GLN A 68 5.43 4.56 25.46
N SER A 69 4.18 4.36 25.04
CA SER A 69 3.46 3.10 25.30
C SER A 69 4.12 1.90 24.60
N VAL A 70 3.94 0.71 25.16
CA VAL A 70 4.41 -0.55 24.55
C VAL A 70 3.64 -0.83 23.26
N GLU A 71 2.36 -0.45 23.24
CA GLU A 71 1.49 -0.53 22.08
C GLU A 71 2.02 0.28 20.90
N LEU A 72 2.51 1.51 21.15
CA LEU A 72 3.16 2.30 20.12
C LEU A 72 4.39 1.59 19.55
N ILE A 73 5.23 1.01 20.41
CA ILE A 73 6.43 0.28 19.99
C ILE A 73 6.04 -0.91 19.11
N ASN A 74 5.05 -1.71 19.53
CA ASN A 74 4.59 -2.89 18.81
C ASN A 74 4.01 -2.54 17.44
N VAL A 75 3.09 -1.56 17.38
CA VAL A 75 2.48 -1.11 16.13
C VAL A 75 3.55 -0.56 15.18
N SER A 76 4.50 0.21 15.71
CA SER A 76 5.61 0.75 14.91
C SER A 76 6.47 -0.39 14.35
N GLN A 77 6.83 -1.39 15.16
CA GLN A 77 7.62 -2.54 14.68
C GLN A 77 6.91 -3.29 13.56
N PHE A 78 5.62 -3.58 13.71
CA PHE A 78 4.84 -4.22 12.65
C PHE A 78 4.74 -3.36 11.39
N PHE A 79 4.57 -2.04 11.53
CA PHE A 79 4.52 -1.13 10.39
C PHE A 79 5.84 -1.10 9.60
N HIS A 80 6.98 -1.03 10.29
CA HIS A 80 8.30 -1.06 9.67
C HIS A 80 8.57 -2.40 8.98
N LYS A 81 8.33 -3.52 9.69
CA LYS A 81 8.46 -4.87 9.11
C LYS A 81 7.58 -5.03 7.87
N GLY A 82 6.35 -4.55 7.93
CA GLY A 82 5.43 -4.64 6.83
C GLY A 82 5.84 -3.79 5.62
N SER A 83 6.39 -2.60 5.88
CA SER A 83 6.95 -1.69 4.88
C SER A 83 8.19 -2.28 4.19
N ASP A 84 9.06 -2.94 4.96
CA ASP A 84 10.25 -3.61 4.41
C ASP A 84 9.87 -4.74 3.46
N LYS A 85 8.86 -5.55 3.82
CA LYS A 85 8.32 -6.61 2.94
C LYS A 85 7.68 -6.04 1.67
N LEU A 86 6.92 -4.96 1.79
CA LEU A 86 6.33 -4.28 0.63
C LEU A 86 7.40 -3.76 -0.33
N ASN A 87 8.46 -3.15 0.21
CA ASN A 87 9.60 -2.68 -0.58
C ASN A 87 10.38 -3.84 -1.23
N ALA A 88 10.53 -4.96 -0.52
CA ALA A 88 11.16 -6.16 -1.07
C ALA A 88 10.37 -6.70 -2.27
N GLU A 89 9.06 -6.83 -2.15
CA GLU A 89 8.19 -7.25 -3.26
C GLU A 89 8.23 -6.29 -4.44
N PHE A 90 8.20 -4.98 -4.18
CA PHE A 90 8.35 -3.99 -5.23
C PHE A 90 9.65 -4.20 -6.03
N LYS A 91 10.77 -4.43 -5.34
CA LYS A 91 12.05 -4.74 -5.98
C LYS A 91 12.02 -6.06 -6.74
N THR A 92 11.36 -7.09 -6.21
CA THR A 92 11.17 -8.38 -6.89
C THR A 92 10.41 -8.21 -8.20
N ILE A 93 9.32 -7.44 -8.20
CA ILE A 93 8.53 -7.15 -9.40
C ILE A 93 9.38 -6.39 -10.42
N LEU A 94 10.07 -5.34 -9.99
CA LEU A 94 10.97 -4.59 -10.88
C LEU A 94 12.05 -5.49 -11.48
N GLY A 95 12.71 -6.33 -10.67
CA GLY A 95 13.74 -7.24 -11.16
C GLY A 95 13.19 -8.29 -12.14
N ARG A 96 11.94 -8.73 -11.95
CA ARG A 96 11.31 -9.74 -12.81
C ARG A 96 10.90 -9.16 -14.17
N TYR A 97 10.38 -7.93 -14.21
CA TYR A 97 9.79 -7.37 -15.42
C TYR A 97 10.63 -6.29 -16.12
N ASN A 98 11.61 -5.70 -15.45
CA ASN A 98 12.49 -4.69 -16.05
C ASN A 98 13.76 -5.34 -16.64
N THR A 99 13.58 -6.17 -17.66
CA THR A 99 14.68 -6.83 -18.37
C THR A 99 15.18 -5.97 -19.52
N PRO A 100 16.51 -5.90 -19.76
CA PRO A 100 17.07 -5.18 -20.91
C PRO A 100 16.45 -5.63 -22.23
N ILE A 101 16.15 -4.67 -23.10
CA ILE A 101 15.69 -4.95 -24.47
C ILE A 101 16.83 -5.65 -25.23
N LEU A 102 16.51 -6.76 -25.88
CA LEU A 102 17.48 -7.47 -26.71
C LEU A 102 17.90 -6.59 -27.90
N PRO A 103 19.20 -6.56 -28.28
CA PRO A 103 19.68 -5.74 -29.40
C PRO A 103 18.92 -5.98 -30.71
N VAL A 104 18.48 -7.22 -30.98
CA VAL A 104 17.70 -7.54 -32.18
C VAL A 104 16.33 -6.84 -32.19
N VAL A 105 15.64 -6.80 -31.05
CA VAL A 105 14.35 -6.11 -30.91
C VAL A 105 14.56 -4.60 -31.08
N LEU A 106 15.67 -4.06 -30.58
CA LEU A 106 16.02 -2.66 -30.77
C LEU A 106 16.25 -2.33 -32.26
N LEU A 107 16.98 -3.18 -32.99
CA LEU A 107 17.21 -3.01 -34.42
C LEU A 107 15.91 -3.11 -35.22
N ASP A 108 15.03 -4.06 -34.87
CA ASP A 108 13.72 -4.19 -35.50
C ASP A 108 12.86 -2.93 -35.27
N LEU A 109 12.88 -2.35 -34.07
CA LEU A 109 12.17 -1.09 -33.76
C LEU A 109 12.72 0.10 -34.58
N ILE A 110 14.04 0.20 -34.76
CA ILE A 110 14.66 1.25 -35.59
C ILE A 110 14.24 1.10 -37.06
N ASN A 111 14.31 -0.12 -37.60
CA ASN A 111 13.93 -0.40 -38.99
C ASN A 111 12.43 -0.18 -39.25
N PHE A 112 11.59 -0.37 -38.24
CA PHE A 112 10.15 -0.09 -38.32
C PHE A 112 9.87 1.41 -38.40
N ASP A 113 10.68 2.25 -37.75
CA ASP A 113 10.52 3.71 -37.78
C ASP A 113 10.89 4.30 -39.16
N ASP A 114 11.99 3.81 -39.75
CA ASP A 114 12.44 4.22 -41.09
C ASP A 114 11.44 3.85 -42.21
N SER A 115 10.63 2.82 -42.01
CA SER A 115 9.60 2.41 -42.98
C SER A 115 8.28 3.19 -42.88
N THR A 116 8.06 3.93 -41.78
CA THR A 116 6.90 4.83 -41.64
C THR A 116 7.17 6.26 -42.15
N ASN A 117 8.44 6.68 -42.20
CA ASN A 117 8.84 8.02 -42.60
C ASN A 117 9.03 8.22 -44.13
N THR A 118 8.64 7.25 -44.96
CA THR A 118 8.83 7.28 -46.43
C THR A 118 7.55 7.51 -47.25
N LYS A 119 6.43 7.92 -46.63
CA LYS A 119 5.15 8.13 -47.35
C LYS A 119 4.83 9.55 -47.82
N ASP A 120 5.77 10.49 -47.79
CA ASP A 120 5.58 11.82 -48.40
C ASP A 120 6.61 12.15 -49.49
N VAL A 121 6.64 11.34 -50.56
CA VAL A 121 7.05 11.87 -51.87
C VAL A 121 6.20 11.25 -52.98
N LYS A 122 5.09 11.91 -53.33
CA LYS A 122 4.60 11.93 -54.72
C LYS A 122 4.07 13.32 -55.06
N VAL A 123 4.99 14.28 -55.24
CA VAL A 123 4.74 15.41 -56.14
C VAL A 123 5.13 14.92 -57.54
N ILE A 124 4.12 14.60 -58.35
CA ILE A 124 4.28 14.20 -59.74
C ILE A 124 4.47 15.49 -60.58
N PRO A 125 5.48 15.56 -61.46
CA PRO A 125 5.70 16.74 -62.29
C PRO A 125 4.83 16.70 -63.56
N LYS A 126 4.03 17.74 -63.77
CA LYS A 126 3.92 18.54 -65.01
C LYS A 126 2.82 19.58 -64.88
#